data_AF-A0A8J6I9W8-F1
#
_entry.id   AF-A0A8J6I9W8-F1
#
_cell.length_a   1.000
_cell.length_b   1.000
_cell.length_c   1.000
_cell.angle_alpha   90.00
_cell.angle_beta   90.00
_cell.angle_gamma   90.00
#
_symmetry.space_group_name_H-M   'P 1'
#
loop_
_entity.id
_entity.type
_entity.pdbx_description
1 polymer ?
#
loop_
_entity_poly.entity_id
_entity_poly.type
_entity_poly.pdbx_seq_one_letter_code
_entity_poly.pdbx_strand_id
1 'polypeptide(L)'
;MGHAVRMELQVHARVVLGVLCVEGPAHGFALARKLSPEAELGRAWSVSRPQVYRAIEQLAEAGFARAGEVESGSRGPGRTPFQITAAGTRTAREWFDQPVDHLRDARSELLIKLMLRDRMGLPRSPFIDQQYQVFVDLTDALVKRSDADPADLVAMWRAEMARGVLAAIGRLRSG
;
A
#
# COMPACT_ATOMS: atom_id res chain seq x y z
N MET A 1 -14.50 1.44 11.36
CA MET A 1 -13.28 2.22 11.69
C MET A 1 -12.27 2.31 10.54
N GLY A 2 -12.18 1.32 9.62
CA GLY A 2 -11.21 1.35 8.50
C GLY A 2 -11.44 2.40 7.37
N HIS A 3 -12.59 3.07 7.32
CA HIS A 3 -12.81 4.19 6.40
C HIS A 3 -12.06 5.47 6.81
N ALA A 4 -11.77 5.67 8.10
CA ALA A 4 -11.12 6.88 8.61
C ALA A 4 -9.65 6.99 8.18
N VAL A 5 -8.90 5.88 8.25
CA VAL A 5 -7.47 5.84 7.85
C VAL A 5 -7.28 6.12 6.34
N ARG A 6 -8.24 5.75 5.50
CA ARG A 6 -8.23 6.08 4.06
C ARG A 6 -8.41 7.58 3.79
N MET A 7 -9.04 8.33 4.71
CA MET A 7 -9.35 9.75 4.52
C MET A 7 -8.26 10.70 5.06
N GLU A 8 -7.39 10.27 6.00
CA GLU A 8 -6.41 11.15 6.63
C GLU A 8 -5.02 11.17 5.95
N LEU A 9 -4.62 10.08 5.26
CA LEU A 9 -3.29 9.95 4.66
C LEU A 9 -3.31 9.79 3.15
N GLN A 10 -2.42 10.51 2.46
CA GLN A 10 -2.18 10.27 1.04
C GLN A 10 -1.69 8.84 0.81
N VAL A 11 -1.95 8.29 -0.37
CA VAL A 11 -1.60 6.90 -0.71
C VAL A 11 -0.10 6.62 -0.47
N HIS A 12 0.77 7.56 -0.87
CA HIS A 12 2.21 7.44 -0.67
C HIS A 12 2.61 7.45 0.82
N ALA A 13 1.91 8.22 1.66
CA ALA A 13 2.16 8.24 3.10
C ALA A 13 1.84 6.89 3.75
N ARG A 14 0.76 6.22 3.33
CA ARG A 14 0.44 4.86 3.78
C ARG A 14 1.53 3.85 3.40
N VAL A 15 2.04 3.92 2.17
CA VAL A 15 3.14 3.07 1.72
C VAL A 15 4.41 3.32 2.53
N VAL A 16 4.81 4.58 2.72
CA VAL A 16 6.01 4.94 3.51
C VAL A 16 5.87 4.49 4.97
N LEU A 17 4.69 4.67 5.57
CA LEU A 17 4.39 4.20 6.92
C LEU A 17 4.49 2.68 7.03
N GLY A 18 3.95 1.96 6.05
CA GLY A 18 4.08 0.50 5.96
C GLY A 18 5.54 0.06 5.91
N VAL A 19 6.36 0.69 5.05
CA VAL A 19 7.80 0.39 4.97
C VAL A 19 8.50 0.65 6.30
N LEU A 20 8.23 1.78 6.97
CA LEU A 20 8.80 2.06 8.30
C LEU A 20 8.35 1.05 9.36
N CYS A 21 7.10 0.57 9.28
CA CYS A 21 6.59 -0.44 10.21
C CYS A 21 7.30 -1.79 10.05
N VAL A 22 7.65 -2.16 8.82
CA VAL A 22 8.27 -3.46 8.50
C VAL A 22 9.79 -3.43 8.66
N GLU A 23 10.44 -2.38 8.18
CA GLU A 23 11.91 -2.28 8.10
C GLU A 23 12.52 -1.64 9.35
N GLY A 24 11.71 -1.01 10.20
CA GLY A 24 12.17 -0.24 11.36
C GLY A 24 12.67 1.17 11.00
N PRO A 25 13.40 1.83 11.92
CA PRO A 25 13.86 3.19 11.72
C PRO A 25 14.71 3.36 10.46
N ALA A 26 14.42 4.39 9.65
CA ALA A 26 15.11 4.60 8.38
C ALA A 26 15.23 6.07 8.01
N HIS A 27 16.35 6.45 7.39
CA HIS A 27 16.51 7.78 6.80
C HIS A 27 15.65 7.94 5.55
N GLY A 28 15.23 9.18 5.26
CA GLY A 28 14.43 9.49 4.07
C GLY A 28 15.06 9.03 2.75
N PHE A 29 16.39 9.11 2.62
CA PHE A 29 17.08 8.61 1.42
C PHE A 29 17.01 7.08 1.29
N ALA A 30 17.05 6.35 2.42
CA ALA A 30 16.97 4.90 2.43
C ALA A 30 15.55 4.43 2.08
N LEU A 31 14.53 5.13 2.57
CA LEU A 31 13.13 4.92 2.17
C LEU A 31 12.94 5.20 0.68
N ALA A 32 13.46 6.32 0.17
CA ALA A 32 13.40 6.65 -1.26
C ALA A 32 14.09 5.61 -2.14
N ARG A 33 15.23 5.06 -1.69
CA ARG A 33 15.91 3.97 -2.39
C ARG A 33 15.10 2.68 -2.38
N LYS A 34 14.46 2.32 -1.28
CA LYS A 34 13.60 1.12 -1.20
C LYS A 34 12.36 1.22 -2.08
N LEU A 35 11.87 2.44 -2.34
CA LEU A 35 10.69 2.73 -3.15
C LEU A 35 11.04 3.25 -4.56
N SER A 36 12.30 3.14 -5.00
CA SER A 36 12.69 3.48 -6.38
C SER A 36 12.18 2.43 -7.37
N PRO A 37 11.93 2.77 -8.64
CA PRO A 37 11.39 1.82 -9.63
C PRO A 37 12.19 0.53 -9.80
N GLU A 38 13.49 0.57 -9.54
CA GLU A 38 14.42 -0.55 -9.66
C GLU A 38 14.43 -1.44 -8.40
N ALA A 39 14.00 -0.91 -7.26
CA ALA A 39 13.97 -1.63 -5.99
C ALA A 39 12.79 -2.59 -5.93
N GLU A 40 12.94 -3.66 -5.15
CA GLU A 40 11.95 -4.73 -5.06
C GLU A 40 10.53 -4.22 -4.76
N LEU A 41 10.36 -3.43 -3.69
CA LEU A 41 9.08 -2.81 -3.32
C LEU A 41 8.61 -1.79 -4.36
N GLY A 42 9.54 -1.04 -4.96
CA GLY A 42 9.22 -0.04 -5.98
C GLY A 42 8.70 -0.62 -7.30
N ARG A 43 9.00 -1.88 -7.61
CA ARG A 43 8.39 -2.60 -8.74
C ARG A 43 6.87 -2.79 -8.55
N ALA A 44 6.40 -2.90 -7.31
CA ALA A 44 4.98 -2.91 -7.00
C ALA A 44 4.42 -1.48 -6.86
N TRP A 45 5.11 -0.63 -6.09
CA TRP A 45 4.72 0.77 -5.90
C TRP A 45 5.95 1.68 -5.83
N SER A 46 6.24 2.41 -6.91
CA SER A 46 7.30 3.40 -6.92
C SER A 46 6.85 4.73 -6.32
N VAL A 47 7.70 5.34 -5.51
CA VAL A 47 7.47 6.67 -4.93
C VAL A 47 8.71 7.51 -5.20
N SER A 48 8.53 8.64 -5.89
CA SER A 48 9.66 9.53 -6.16
C SER A 48 10.25 10.05 -4.86
N ARG A 49 11.55 10.36 -4.87
CA ARG A 49 12.23 10.91 -3.69
C ARG A 49 11.48 12.13 -3.10
N PRO A 50 11.04 13.15 -3.88
CA PRO A 50 10.26 14.26 -3.32
C PRO A 50 8.93 13.82 -2.66
N GLN A 51 8.24 12.83 -3.23
CA GLN A 51 7.01 12.29 -2.63
C GLN A 51 7.29 11.54 -1.33
N VAL A 52 8.43 10.86 -1.20
CA VAL A 52 8.83 10.22 0.06
C VAL A 52 9.04 11.26 1.16
N TYR A 53 9.73 12.37 0.89
CA TYR A 53 9.91 13.41 1.91
C TYR A 53 8.59 14.08 2.31
N ARG A 54 7.71 14.39 1.34
CA ARG A 54 6.35 14.89 1.65
C ARG A 54 5.52 13.89 2.46
N ALA A 55 5.64 12.61 2.16
CA ALA A 55 4.98 11.56 2.93
C ALA A 55 5.50 11.51 4.37
N ILE A 56 6.82 11.62 4.57
CA ILE A 56 7.41 11.66 5.91
C ILE A 56 6.92 12.88 6.71
N GLU A 57 6.88 14.05 6.08
CA GLU A 57 6.34 15.28 6.70
C GLU A 57 4.89 15.08 7.13
N GLN A 58 4.03 14.57 6.24
CA GLN A 58 2.63 14.29 6.56
C GLN A 58 2.50 13.27 7.72
N LEU A 59 3.33 12.22 7.74
CA LEU A 59 3.32 11.24 8.82
C LEU A 59 3.79 11.83 10.16
N ALA A 60 4.73 12.78 10.12
CA ALA A 60 5.20 13.48 11.30
C ALA A 60 4.12 14.44 11.85
N GLU A 61 3.48 15.22 10.98
CA GLU A 61 2.37 16.11 11.32
C GLU A 61 1.18 15.34 11.91
N ALA A 62 0.88 14.16 11.36
CA ALA A 62 -0.18 13.28 11.86
C ALA A 62 0.24 12.47 13.11
N GLY A 63 1.48 12.61 13.60
CA GLY A 63 1.97 11.89 14.78
C GLY A 63 2.20 10.39 14.58
N PHE A 64 2.25 9.92 13.33
CA PHE A 64 2.49 8.52 12.98
C PHE A 64 3.98 8.17 12.83
N ALA A 65 4.82 9.16 12.56
CA ALA A 65 6.27 9.04 12.58
C ALA A 65 6.89 10.20 13.36
N ARG A 66 8.14 10.03 13.78
CA ARG A 66 8.93 11.09 14.42
C ARG A 66 10.40 10.97 14.02
N ALA A 67 11.15 12.04 14.17
CA ALA A 67 12.60 11.95 14.16
C ALA A 67 13.08 11.03 15.30
N GLY A 68 13.96 10.09 14.97
CA GLY A 68 14.68 9.25 15.92
C GLY A 68 15.88 9.98 16.52
N GLU A 69 16.62 9.30 17.38
CA GLU A 69 17.85 9.84 17.95
C GLU A 69 18.96 9.89 16.89
N VAL A 70 19.76 10.96 16.94
CA VAL A 70 20.90 11.12 16.04
C VAL A 70 21.99 10.17 16.48
N GLU A 71 22.40 9.24 15.61
CA GLU A 71 23.56 8.39 15.87
C GLU A 71 24.80 9.28 16.09
N SER A 72 25.45 9.10 17.24
CA SER A 72 26.60 9.90 17.67
C SER A 72 27.73 9.78 16.64
N GLY A 73 28.04 10.89 15.96
CA GLY A 73 29.07 10.95 14.92
C GLY A 73 28.57 11.47 13.56
N SER A 74 27.26 11.67 13.38
CA SER A 74 26.70 12.13 12.10
C SER A 74 26.50 13.65 12.05
N ARG A 75 27.40 14.37 11.34
CA ARG A 75 27.20 15.80 11.01
C ARG A 75 26.21 15.95 9.86
N GLY A 76 25.03 16.52 10.12
CA GLY A 76 24.18 17.13 9.09
C GLY A 76 22.69 16.71 9.13
N PRO A 77 21.77 17.58 8.69
CA PRO A 77 20.31 17.43 8.80
C PRO A 77 19.68 16.27 7.99
N GLY A 78 20.49 15.49 7.25
CA GLY A 78 20.03 14.36 6.42
C GLY A 78 20.27 12.96 7.02
N ARG A 79 20.75 12.87 8.27
CA ARG A 79 21.18 11.62 8.91
C ARG A 79 20.40 11.26 10.17
N THR A 80 19.29 11.92 10.45
CA THR A 80 18.38 11.48 11.51
C THR A 80 17.42 10.43 10.96
N PRO A 81 17.32 9.22 11.55
CA PRO A 81 16.37 8.23 11.08
C PRO A 81 14.95 8.67 11.45
N PHE A 82 13.96 8.32 10.63
CA PHE A 82 12.56 8.43 11.02
C PHE A 82 12.13 7.14 11.68
N GLN A 83 11.41 7.24 12.79
CA GLN A 83 10.90 6.12 13.56
C GLN A 83 9.37 6.20 13.61
N ILE A 84 8.72 5.06 13.41
CA ILE A 84 7.27 4.92 13.55
C ILE A 84 6.86 5.06 15.02
N THR A 85 5.75 5.75 15.28
CA THR A 85 5.17 5.87 16.63
C THR A 85 4.22 4.69 16.92
N ALA A 86 3.79 4.53 18.17
CA ALA A 86 2.77 3.53 18.51
C ALA A 86 1.45 3.76 17.77
N ALA A 87 1.07 5.02 17.53
CA ALA A 87 -0.08 5.36 16.70
C ALA A 87 0.15 4.94 15.24
N GLY A 88 1.33 5.27 14.68
CA GLY A 88 1.70 4.86 13.33
C GLY A 88 1.71 3.35 13.14
N THR A 89 2.18 2.58 14.12
CA THR A 89 2.15 1.11 14.06
C THR A 89 0.72 0.57 13.99
N ARG A 90 -0.21 1.12 14.78
CA ARG A 90 -1.64 0.73 14.70
C ARG A 90 -2.22 1.07 13.34
N THR A 91 -2.00 2.29 12.86
CA THR A 91 -2.45 2.76 11.54
C THR A 91 -1.89 1.90 10.41
N ALA A 92 -0.61 1.51 10.47
CA ALA A 92 0.02 0.63 9.48
C ALA A 92 -0.63 -0.76 9.46
N ARG A 93 -0.86 -1.35 10.64
CA ARG A 93 -1.53 -2.66 10.78
C ARG A 93 -2.95 -2.64 10.26
N GLU A 94 -3.72 -1.62 10.62
CA GLU A 94 -5.08 -1.43 10.08
C GLU A 94 -5.07 -1.33 8.56
N TRP A 95 -4.10 -0.61 7.97
CA TRP A 95 -3.95 -0.54 6.52
C TRP A 95 -3.56 -1.88 5.89
N PHE A 96 -2.68 -2.67 6.53
CA PHE A 96 -2.29 -4.00 6.05
C PHE A 96 -3.43 -5.01 6.02
N ASP A 97 -4.39 -4.89 6.95
CA ASP A 97 -5.54 -5.78 7.06
C ASP A 97 -6.75 -5.26 6.27
N GLN A 98 -6.73 -4.01 5.80
CA GLN A 98 -7.80 -3.47 4.98
C GLN A 98 -7.70 -3.95 3.52
N PRO A 99 -8.74 -4.60 2.97
CA PRO A 99 -8.77 -4.94 1.55
C PRO A 99 -8.73 -3.71 0.65
N VAL A 100 -8.06 -3.82 -0.49
CA VAL A 100 -8.14 -2.88 -1.61
C VAL A 100 -9.54 -2.95 -2.19
N ASP A 101 -10.25 -1.82 -2.22
CA ASP A 101 -11.65 -1.69 -2.66
C ASP A 101 -11.79 -1.10 -4.07
N HIS A 102 -10.66 -0.84 -4.74
CA HIS A 102 -10.63 -0.34 -6.10
C HIS A 102 -9.75 -1.24 -6.97
N LEU A 103 -10.33 -1.89 -7.97
CA LEU A 103 -9.62 -2.85 -8.84
C LEU A 103 -8.40 -2.26 -9.55
N ARG A 104 -8.44 -0.97 -9.90
CA ARG A 104 -7.31 -0.26 -10.53
C ARG A 104 -6.07 -0.19 -9.62
N ASP A 105 -6.27 -0.23 -8.31
CA ASP A 105 -5.20 -0.14 -7.32
C ASP A 105 -4.66 -1.53 -6.94
N ALA A 106 -5.22 -2.62 -7.50
CA ALA A 106 -4.79 -3.98 -7.22
C ALA A 106 -3.34 -4.24 -7.67
N ARG A 107 -2.93 -3.73 -8.83
CA ARG A 107 -1.55 -3.93 -9.32
C ARG A 107 -0.52 -3.27 -8.41
N SER A 108 -0.90 -2.24 -7.66
CA SER A 108 0.03 -1.43 -6.90
C SER A 108 -0.18 -1.60 -5.39
N GLU A 109 -1.33 -1.20 -4.84
CA GLU A 109 -1.61 -1.26 -3.39
C GLU A 109 -1.71 -2.70 -2.87
N LEU A 110 -2.35 -3.62 -3.60
CA LEU A 110 -2.44 -5.00 -3.14
C LEU A 110 -1.05 -5.69 -3.18
N LEU A 111 -0.29 -5.51 -4.26
CA LEU A 111 1.05 -6.10 -4.36
C LEU A 111 1.99 -5.59 -3.26
N ILE A 112 2.04 -4.28 -3.01
CA ILE A 112 2.91 -3.74 -1.96
C ILE A 112 2.47 -4.23 -0.56
N LYS A 113 1.17 -4.38 -0.30
CA LYS A 113 0.68 -4.97 0.95
C LYS A 113 1.15 -6.41 1.11
N LEU A 114 1.01 -7.25 0.09
CA LEU A 114 1.46 -8.64 0.15
C LEU A 114 2.96 -8.72 0.44
N MET A 115 3.78 -7.96 -0.28
CA MET A 115 5.23 -7.93 -0.08
C MET A 115 5.64 -7.47 1.32
N LEU A 116 4.95 -6.47 1.88
CA LEU A 116 5.22 -6.00 3.24
C LEU A 116 4.75 -7.00 4.29
N ARG A 117 3.61 -7.66 4.07
CA ARG A 117 3.12 -8.75 4.95
C ARG A 117 4.12 -9.90 5.02
N ASP A 118 4.75 -10.26 3.90
CA ASP A 118 5.77 -11.30 3.84
C ASP A 118 6.98 -10.99 4.70
N ARG A 119 7.47 -9.75 4.58
CA ARG A 119 8.63 -9.30 5.35
C ARG A 119 8.35 -9.26 6.85
N MET A 120 7.09 -9.12 7.25
CA MET A 120 6.66 -9.25 8.65
C MET A 120 6.35 -10.68 9.08
N GLY A 121 6.37 -11.66 8.17
CA GLY A 121 5.97 -13.03 8.45
C GLY A 121 4.47 -13.18 8.76
N LEU A 122 3.62 -12.27 8.29
CA LEU A 122 2.18 -12.36 8.49
C LEU A 122 1.56 -13.38 7.51
N PRO A 123 0.56 -14.19 7.94
CA PRO A 123 -0.12 -15.11 7.05
C PRO A 123 -0.83 -14.36 5.93
N ARG A 124 -0.69 -14.87 4.70
CA ARG A 124 -1.35 -14.30 3.52
C ARG A 124 -2.78 -14.80 3.34
N SER A 125 -3.04 -16.09 3.58
CA SER A 125 -4.30 -16.74 3.17
C SER A 125 -5.54 -16.01 3.69
N PRO A 126 -5.67 -15.64 4.98
CA PRO A 126 -6.86 -14.93 5.46
C PRO A 126 -7.09 -13.59 4.76
N PHE A 127 -6.01 -12.86 4.46
CA PHE A 127 -6.08 -11.59 3.75
C PHE A 127 -6.40 -11.77 2.27
N ILE A 128 -5.81 -12.77 1.62
CA ILE A 128 -6.09 -13.09 0.21
C ILE A 128 -7.56 -13.54 0.04
N ASP A 129 -8.09 -14.36 0.95
CA ASP A 129 -9.49 -14.78 0.92
C ASP A 129 -10.44 -13.59 1.08
N GLN A 130 -10.16 -12.71 2.04
CA GLN A 130 -10.94 -11.48 2.23
C GLN A 130 -10.88 -10.57 1.00
N GLN A 131 -9.68 -10.37 0.45
CA GLN A 131 -9.46 -9.55 -0.75
C GLN A 131 -10.14 -10.16 -1.98
N TYR A 132 -10.13 -11.48 -2.11
CA TYR A 132 -10.80 -12.21 -3.19
C TYR A 132 -12.30 -11.92 -3.18
N GLN A 133 -12.95 -11.99 -2.02
CA GLN A 133 -14.39 -11.70 -1.92
C GLN A 133 -14.73 -10.26 -2.33
N VAL A 134 -13.92 -9.28 -1.90
CA VAL A 134 -14.11 -7.88 -2.32
C VAL A 134 -14.01 -7.73 -3.85
N PHE A 135 -13.07 -8.43 -4.48
CA PHE A 135 -12.93 -8.38 -5.94
C PHE A 135 -14.00 -9.14 -6.69
N VAL A 136 -14.59 -10.21 -6.12
CA VAL A 136 -15.79 -10.85 -6.66
C VAL A 136 -16.93 -9.84 -6.74
N ASP A 137 -17.27 -9.19 -5.62
CA ASP A 137 -18.41 -8.28 -5.55
C ASP A 137 -18.24 -7.08 -6.52
N LEU A 138 -17.04 -6.52 -6.60
CA LEU A 138 -16.72 -5.42 -7.52
C LEU A 138 -16.77 -5.87 -8.99
N THR A 139 -16.27 -7.07 -9.29
CA THR A 139 -16.28 -7.60 -10.66
C THR A 139 -17.71 -7.87 -11.10
N ASP A 140 -18.53 -8.50 -10.26
CA ASP A 140 -19.93 -8.79 -10.57
C ASP A 140 -20.72 -7.50 -10.86
N ALA A 141 -20.49 -6.44 -10.10
CA ALA A 141 -21.13 -5.14 -10.32
C ALA A 141 -20.71 -4.49 -11.65
N LEU A 142 -19.45 -4.65 -12.07
CA LEU A 142 -18.95 -4.13 -13.34
C LEU A 142 -19.44 -4.96 -14.53
N VAL A 143 -19.47 -6.28 -14.40
CA VAL A 143 -19.99 -7.20 -15.42
C VAL A 143 -21.47 -6.93 -15.68
N LYS A 144 -22.30 -6.85 -14.63
CA LYS A 144 -23.73 -6.51 -14.77
C LYS A 144 -23.96 -5.18 -15.52
N ARG A 145 -23.09 -4.20 -15.29
CA ARG A 145 -23.16 -2.91 -15.98
C ARG A 145 -22.80 -3.03 -17.46
N SER A 146 -21.75 -3.79 -17.76
CA SER A 146 -21.35 -4.07 -19.14
C SER A 146 -22.42 -4.85 -19.90
N ASP A 147 -23.10 -5.79 -19.24
CA ASP A 147 -24.14 -6.61 -19.88
C ASP A 147 -25.43 -5.80 -20.14
N ALA A 148 -25.70 -4.77 -19.33
CA ALA A 148 -26.87 -3.91 -19.48
C ALA A 148 -26.77 -2.94 -20.68
N ASP A 149 -25.55 -2.53 -21.04
CA ASP A 149 -25.27 -1.73 -22.25
C ASP A 149 -23.98 -2.22 -22.91
N PRO A 150 -24.06 -3.22 -23.80
CA PRO A 150 -22.89 -3.75 -24.49
C PRO A 150 -22.18 -2.74 -25.42
N ALA A 151 -22.82 -1.61 -25.75
CA ALA A 151 -22.22 -0.55 -26.56
C ALA A 151 -21.37 0.42 -25.71
N ASP A 152 -21.50 0.42 -24.39
CA ASP A 152 -20.65 1.20 -23.48
C ASP A 152 -19.24 0.59 -23.42
N LEU A 153 -18.35 1.15 -24.25
CA LEU A 153 -16.94 0.75 -24.31
C LEU A 153 -16.24 0.87 -22.95
N VAL A 154 -16.60 1.85 -22.12
CA VAL A 154 -15.97 2.05 -20.81
C VAL A 154 -16.42 0.94 -19.84
N ALA A 155 -17.70 0.59 -19.84
CA ALA A 155 -18.22 -0.51 -19.01
C ALA A 155 -17.60 -1.84 -19.42
N MET A 156 -17.56 -2.13 -20.72
CA MET A 156 -16.91 -3.33 -21.28
C MET A 156 -15.44 -3.43 -20.87
N TRP A 157 -14.63 -2.40 -21.11
CA TRP A 157 -13.21 -2.42 -20.75
C TRP A 157 -12.99 -2.58 -19.24
N ARG A 158 -13.82 -1.94 -18.41
CA ARG A 158 -13.73 -2.09 -16.94
C ARG A 158 -14.07 -3.50 -16.49
N ALA A 159 -15.09 -4.14 -17.07
CA ALA A 159 -15.46 -5.51 -16.76
C ALA A 159 -14.33 -6.48 -17.13
N GLU A 160 -13.71 -6.36 -18.30
CA GLU A 160 -12.60 -7.22 -18.70
C GLU A 160 -11.36 -7.05 -17.82
N MET A 161 -11.01 -5.81 -17.47
CA MET A 161 -9.95 -5.54 -16.50
C MET A 161 -10.26 -6.15 -15.13
N ALA A 162 -11.52 -6.07 -14.68
CA ALA A 162 -11.97 -6.65 -13.42
C ALA A 162 -11.81 -8.17 -13.40
N ARG A 163 -12.26 -8.86 -14.46
CA ARG A 163 -12.08 -10.31 -14.62
C ARG A 163 -10.60 -10.71 -14.56
N GLY A 164 -9.74 -9.94 -15.23
CA GLY A 164 -8.29 -10.17 -15.21
C GLY A 164 -7.68 -10.07 -13.81
N VAL A 165 -8.06 -9.03 -13.04
CA VAL A 165 -7.63 -8.86 -11.64
C VAL A 165 -8.16 -9.98 -10.76
N LEU A 166 -9.44 -10.34 -10.87
CA LEU A 166 -10.06 -11.42 -10.11
C LEU A 166 -9.38 -12.77 -10.37
N ALA A 167 -9.09 -13.07 -11.64
CA ALA A 167 -8.36 -14.28 -12.02
C ALA A 167 -6.93 -14.30 -11.46
N ALA A 168 -6.25 -13.15 -11.43
CA ALA A 168 -4.90 -13.05 -10.87
C ALA A 168 -4.87 -13.34 -9.36
N ILE A 169 -5.79 -12.75 -8.58
CA ILE A 169 -5.87 -13.05 -7.15
C ILE A 169 -6.37 -14.47 -6.88
N GLY A 170 -7.25 -15.02 -7.73
CA GLY A 170 -7.66 -16.42 -7.66
C GLY A 170 -6.48 -17.40 -7.73
N ARG A 171 -5.49 -17.12 -8.59
CA ARG A 171 -4.24 -17.90 -8.66
C ARG A 171 -3.40 -17.79 -7.39
N LEU A 172 -3.33 -16.60 -6.78
CA LEU A 172 -2.61 -16.38 -5.52
C LEU A 172 -3.29 -17.09 -4.33
N ARG A 173 -4.60 -17.34 -4.40
CA ARG A 173 -5.37 -18.05 -3.38
C ARG A 173 -5.21 -19.56 -3.46
N SER A 174 -4.97 -20.10 -4.66
CA SER A 174 -4.86 -21.54 -4.92
C SER A 174 -3.45 -22.11 -4.79
N GLY A 175 -2.42 -21.27 -4.72
CA GLY A 175 -1.01 -21.67 -4.61
C GLY A 175 -0.47 -21.45 -3.20
#